data_AF-A0A354UB14-F1
#
_entry.id   AF-A0A354UB14-F1
#
_cell.length_a   1.000
_cell.length_b   1.000
_cell.length_c   1.000
_cell.angle_alpha   90.00
_cell.angle_beta   90.00
_cell.angle_gamma   90.00
#
_symmetry.space_group_name_H-M   'P 1'
#
loop_
_entity.id
_entity.type
_entity.pdbx_description
1 polymer ?
#
loop_
_entity_poly.entity_id
_entity_poly.type
_entity_poly.pdbx_seq_one_letter_code
_entity_poly.pdbx_strand_id
1 'polypeptide(L)'
;DGFIRTGYTGTELLMRLLEEERKPELAMKLVRSSLPYTWSHWLELGLTTSPEAWLPEQESNRRTTLNHPALCGGLGAWLLRVFCGIRPLEPGYRKIQIRPLDHTDFSVTLPTPYGALRVRQKTGRTEIRNPFGTELLP
;
A
#
# COMPACT_ATOMS: atom_id res chain seq x y z
N ASP A 1 -17.79 4.21 7.61
CA ASP A 1 -17.82 5.70 7.49
C ASP A 1 -16.61 6.33 6.80
N GLY A 2 -15.51 5.61 6.56
CA GLY A 2 -14.39 6.14 5.76
C GLY A 2 -13.26 6.79 6.56
N PHE A 3 -13.19 6.56 7.87
CA PHE A 3 -12.05 6.93 8.71
C PHE A 3 -11.48 5.69 9.40
N ILE A 4 -10.24 5.77 9.85
CA ILE A 4 -9.52 4.67 10.50
C ILE A 4 -9.49 4.92 12.00
N ARG A 5 -9.94 3.95 12.80
CA ARG A 5 -9.95 4.05 14.29
C ARG A 5 -8.86 3.26 14.98
N THR A 6 -7.98 2.64 14.21
CA THR A 6 -6.90 1.81 14.74
C THR A 6 -5.60 2.61 14.83
N GLY A 7 -4.81 2.34 15.87
CA GLY A 7 -3.39 2.72 15.90
C GLY A 7 -2.55 1.76 15.05
N TYR A 8 -1.22 1.91 15.10
CA TYR A 8 -0.26 1.17 14.27
C TYR A 8 -0.60 -0.31 14.00
N THR A 9 -0.57 -1.16 15.02
CA THR A 9 -0.78 -2.62 14.87
C THR A 9 -2.14 -2.92 14.28
N GLY A 10 -3.17 -2.16 14.68
CA GLY A 10 -4.52 -2.36 14.17
C GLY A 10 -4.67 -1.88 12.73
N THR A 11 -3.92 -0.85 12.28
CA THR A 11 -3.94 -0.39 10.89
C THR A 11 -3.24 -1.41 9.98
N GLU A 12 -2.11 -1.98 10.42
CA GLU A 12 -1.43 -3.07 9.72
C GLU A 12 -2.38 -4.28 9.54
N LEU A 13 -3.02 -4.72 10.62
CA LEU A 13 -3.95 -5.84 10.59
C LEU A 13 -5.22 -5.53 9.79
N LEU A 14 -5.73 -4.30 9.85
CA LEU A 14 -6.87 -3.87 9.04
C LEU A 14 -6.58 -4.02 7.54
N MET A 15 -5.43 -3.55 7.07
CA MET A 15 -5.07 -3.64 5.65
C MET A 15 -4.88 -5.09 5.21
N ARG A 16 -4.30 -5.95 6.06
CA ARG A 16 -4.20 -7.39 5.80
C ARG A 16 -5.56 -8.06 5.75
N LEU A 17 -6.45 -7.75 6.69
CA LEU A 17 -7.80 -8.29 6.73
C LEU A 17 -8.58 -7.91 5.46
N LEU A 18 -8.50 -6.65 5.02
CA LEU A 18 -9.15 -6.20 3.78
C LEU A 18 -8.59 -6.92 2.53
N GLU A 19 -7.31 -7.25 2.54
CA GLU A 19 -6.67 -8.07 1.51
C GLU A 19 -7.19 -9.52 1.53
N GLU A 20 -7.22 -10.16 2.70
CA GLU A 20 -7.69 -11.55 2.89
C GLU A 20 -9.17 -11.71 2.53
N GLU A 21 -10.00 -10.75 2.96
CA GLU A 21 -11.44 -10.70 2.69
C GLU A 21 -11.79 -10.23 1.27
N ARG A 22 -10.78 -9.96 0.44
CA ARG A 22 -10.94 -9.49 -0.95
C ARG A 22 -11.87 -8.27 -1.03
N LYS A 23 -11.60 -7.25 -0.19
CA LYS A 23 -12.36 -5.99 -0.13
C LYS A 23 -11.56 -4.79 -0.67
N PRO A 24 -11.06 -4.84 -1.92
CA PRO A 24 -10.24 -3.76 -2.45
C PRO A 24 -11.01 -2.44 -2.57
N GLU A 25 -12.32 -2.45 -2.79
CA GLU A 25 -13.12 -1.22 -2.88
C GLU A 25 -13.18 -0.51 -1.53
N LEU A 26 -13.28 -1.27 -0.43
CA LEU A 26 -13.30 -0.71 0.91
C LEU A 26 -11.93 -0.16 1.31
N ALA A 27 -10.84 -0.88 0.96
CA ALA A 27 -9.48 -0.36 1.14
C ALA A 27 -9.26 0.93 0.36
N MET A 28 -9.67 0.97 -0.92
CA MET A 28 -9.60 2.19 -1.74
C MET A 28 -10.44 3.33 -1.18
N LYS A 29 -11.61 3.04 -0.60
CA LYS A 29 -12.43 4.04 0.09
C LYS A 29 -11.70 4.65 1.28
N LEU A 30 -11.01 3.85 2.09
CA LEU A 30 -10.21 4.36 3.22
C LEU A 30 -9.02 5.19 2.73
N VAL A 31 -8.31 4.72 1.71
CA VAL A 31 -7.16 5.42 1.13
C VAL A 31 -7.54 6.78 0.54
N ARG A 32 -8.67 6.86 -0.18
CA ARG A 32 -9.15 8.07 -0.85
C ARG A 32 -9.92 9.03 0.05
N SER A 33 -10.33 8.59 1.23
CA SER A 33 -11.08 9.43 2.16
C SER A 33 -10.20 10.55 2.70
N SER A 34 -10.69 11.79 2.67
CA SER A 34 -10.03 12.98 3.23
C SER A 34 -10.53 13.33 4.65
N LEU A 35 -11.36 12.47 5.26
CA LEU A 35 -11.81 12.64 6.64
C LEU A 35 -10.64 12.57 7.62
N PRO A 36 -10.74 13.18 8.82
CA PRO A 36 -9.77 12.96 9.90
C PRO A 36 -9.48 11.47 10.12
N TYR A 37 -8.27 11.14 10.56
CA TYR A 37 -7.78 9.77 10.72
C TYR A 37 -7.69 8.96 9.41
N THR A 38 -7.13 9.58 8.37
CA THR A 38 -6.87 8.94 7.08
C THR A 38 -5.55 9.43 6.49
N TRP A 39 -4.98 8.67 5.55
CA TRP A 39 -3.74 9.06 4.86
C TRP A 39 -3.94 10.26 3.93
N SER A 40 -5.07 10.34 3.20
CA SER A 40 -5.31 11.51 2.33
C SER A 40 -5.53 12.79 3.14
N HIS A 41 -6.05 12.71 4.37
CA HIS A 41 -6.12 13.88 5.25
C HIS A 41 -4.73 14.45 5.57
N TRP A 42 -3.69 13.62 5.73
CA TRP A 42 -2.33 14.11 5.88
C TRP A 42 -1.84 14.90 4.66
N LEU A 43 -2.25 14.49 3.46
CA LEU A 43 -1.93 15.22 2.23
C LEU A 43 -2.64 16.58 2.19
N GLU A 44 -3.90 16.65 2.62
CA GLU A 44 -4.65 17.92 2.75
C GLU A 44 -4.00 18.88 3.77
N LEU A 45 -3.38 18.33 4.82
CA LEU A 45 -2.59 19.11 5.78
C LEU A 45 -1.20 19.53 5.24
N GLY A 46 -0.84 19.12 4.03
CA GLY A 46 0.45 19.44 3.42
C GLY A 46 1.63 18.64 3.98
N LEU A 47 1.37 17.52 4.67
CA LEU A 47 2.44 16.67 5.21
C LEU A 47 3.14 15.93 4.07
N THR A 48 4.48 15.98 4.07
CA THR A 48 5.34 15.31 3.08
C THR A 48 5.94 14.00 3.60
N THR A 49 5.70 13.70 4.88
CA THR A 49 6.10 12.46 5.57
C THR A 49 4.91 11.95 6.39
N SER A 50 5.03 10.74 6.96
CA SER A 50 3.96 10.15 7.77
C SER A 50 4.17 10.47 9.25
N PRO A 51 3.18 11.04 9.96
CA PRO A 51 3.29 11.28 11.40
C PRO A 51 3.11 9.98 12.22
N GLU A 52 3.58 10.00 13.47
CA GLU A 52 3.38 8.90 14.43
C GLU A 52 1.93 8.73 14.85
N ALA A 53 1.14 9.81 14.83
CA ALA A 53 -0.27 9.82 15.15
C ALA A 53 -1.12 10.31 13.98
N TRP A 54 -2.37 9.89 13.93
CA TRP A 54 -3.31 10.30 12.88
C TRP A 54 -3.61 11.80 12.85
N LEU A 55 -3.66 12.44 14.02
CA LEU A 55 -3.92 13.88 14.18
C LEU A 55 -2.76 14.51 14.98
N PRO A 56 -1.59 14.73 14.36
CA PRO A 56 -0.40 15.22 15.06
C PRO A 56 -0.61 16.60 15.70
N GLU A 57 -1.54 17.41 15.20
CA GLU A 57 -1.88 18.73 15.73
C GLU A 57 -2.71 18.71 17.01
N GLN A 58 -3.42 17.60 17.29
CA GLN A 58 -4.29 17.44 18.46
C GLN A 58 -3.61 16.71 19.62
N GLU A 59 -2.45 16.09 19.39
CA GLU A 59 -1.61 15.48 20.42
C GLU A 59 -1.02 16.59 21.32
N SER A 60 -1.69 16.84 22.45
CA SER A 60 -1.36 17.87 23.45
C SER A 60 0.08 17.78 24.01
N ASN A 61 0.73 16.63 23.86
CA ASN A 61 2.12 16.36 24.16
C ASN A 61 2.97 16.64 22.90
N ARG A 62 3.80 17.69 22.96
CA ARG A 62 4.69 18.18 21.88
C ARG A 62 5.81 17.21 21.44
N ARG A 63 5.55 15.89 21.36
CA ARG A 63 6.53 14.83 21.08
C ARG A 63 6.16 13.95 19.88
N THR A 64 5.00 14.14 19.26
CA THR A 64 4.62 13.40 18.05
C THR A 64 5.55 13.77 16.91
N THR A 65 6.35 12.81 16.45
CA THR A 65 7.16 13.01 15.25
C THR A 65 6.27 13.07 14.01
N LEU A 66 6.61 13.96 13.08
CA LEU A 66 5.94 14.06 11.78
C LEU A 66 6.52 13.10 10.73
N ASN A 67 7.55 12.32 11.09
CA ASN A 67 8.23 11.39 10.19
C ASN A 67 8.48 10.04 10.88
N HIS A 68 7.48 9.16 10.80
CA HIS A 68 7.43 7.85 11.41
C HIS A 68 6.63 6.87 10.53
N PRO A 69 7.21 5.72 10.12
CA PRO A 69 6.64 4.87 9.08
C PRO A 69 5.50 3.95 9.54
N ALA A 70 5.25 3.85 10.85
CA ALA A 70 4.40 2.81 11.43
C ALA A 70 3.01 2.72 10.79
N LEU A 71 2.30 3.85 10.68
CA LEU A 71 0.95 3.89 10.12
C LEU A 71 0.89 3.71 8.60
N CYS A 72 2.03 3.67 7.90
CA CYS A 72 2.11 3.47 6.45
C CYS A 72 2.50 2.05 6.04
N GLY A 73 3.00 1.21 6.95
CA GLY A 73 3.49 -0.15 6.62
C GLY A 73 2.44 -0.99 5.89
N GLY A 74 1.26 -1.13 6.49
CA GLY A 74 0.16 -1.91 5.93
C GLY A 74 -0.35 -1.36 4.62
N LEU A 75 -0.39 -0.03 4.47
CA LEU A 75 -0.77 0.62 3.22
C LEU A 75 0.23 0.32 2.10
N GLY A 76 1.53 0.50 2.35
CA GLY A 76 2.57 0.24 1.35
C GLY A 76 2.57 -1.23 0.90
N ALA A 77 2.39 -2.14 1.86
CA ALA A 77 2.27 -3.56 1.60
C ALA A 77 1.03 -3.89 0.73
N TRP A 78 -0.11 -3.28 1.05
CA TRP A 78 -1.36 -3.44 0.30
C TRP A 78 -1.25 -2.85 -1.12
N LEU A 79 -0.60 -1.69 -1.29
CA LEU A 79 -0.36 -1.08 -2.60
C LEU A 79 0.44 -2.02 -3.51
N LEU A 80 1.47 -2.69 -2.99
CA LEU A 80 2.25 -3.64 -3.77
C LEU A 80 1.49 -4.94 -4.06
N ARG A 81 0.89 -5.56 -3.03
CA ARG A 81 0.31 -6.91 -3.15
C ARG A 81 -1.08 -6.95 -3.75
N VAL A 82 -1.88 -5.90 -3.59
CA VAL A 82 -3.29 -5.86 -4.01
C VAL A 82 -3.47 -4.87 -5.14
N PHE A 83 -3.08 -3.60 -4.97
CA PHE A 83 -3.27 -2.58 -5.99
C PHE A 83 -2.43 -2.87 -7.25
N CYS A 84 -1.11 -3.02 -7.09
CA CYS A 84 -0.21 -3.43 -8.16
C CYS A 84 -0.28 -4.94 -8.44
N GLY A 85 -0.83 -5.73 -7.52
CA GLY A 85 -1.01 -7.17 -7.68
C GLY A 85 0.26 -8.03 -7.65
N ILE A 86 1.37 -7.50 -7.13
CA ILE A 86 2.67 -8.18 -7.10
C ILE A 86 2.79 -8.98 -5.80
N ARG A 87 2.73 -10.30 -5.90
CA ARG A 87 2.79 -11.19 -4.73
C ARG A 87 3.92 -12.22 -4.87
N PRO A 88 4.82 -12.33 -3.88
CA PRO A 88 5.75 -13.45 -3.84
C PRO A 88 4.97 -14.73 -3.50
N LEU A 89 5.06 -15.75 -4.36
CA LEU A 89 4.53 -17.09 -4.11
C LEU A 89 5.55 -17.99 -3.42
N GLU A 90 6.83 -17.62 -3.50
CA GLU A 90 7.93 -18.22 -2.74
C GLU A 90 8.78 -17.13 -2.08
N PRO A 91 9.41 -17.40 -0.93
CA PRO A 91 10.38 -16.50 -0.33
C PRO A 91 11.44 -16.06 -1.34
N GLY A 92 11.80 -14.78 -1.32
CA GLY A 92 12.81 -14.23 -2.22
C GLY A 92 12.33 -13.91 -3.64
N TYR A 93 11.02 -13.98 -3.93
CA TYR A 93 10.43 -13.60 -5.23
C TYR A 93 10.88 -14.48 -6.41
N ARG A 94 11.26 -15.74 -6.16
CA ARG A 94 11.57 -16.67 -7.24
C ARG A 94 10.34 -17.00 -8.09
N LYS A 95 9.19 -17.20 -7.43
CA LYS A 95 7.87 -17.30 -8.06
C LYS A 95 7.03 -16.10 -7.66
N ILE A 96 6.42 -15.46 -8.65
CA ILE A 96 5.71 -14.19 -8.46
C ILE A 96 4.35 -14.28 -9.15
N GLN A 97 3.28 -13.97 -8.42
CA GLN A 97 1.99 -13.68 -9.01
C GLN A 97 1.90 -12.21 -9.38
N ILE A 98 1.36 -11.93 -10.57
CA ILE A 98 1.06 -10.57 -11.02
C ILE A 98 -0.41 -10.51 -11.43
N ARG A 99 -1.24 -9.99 -10.53
CA ARG A 99 -2.68 -9.80 -10.75
C ARG A 99 -3.12 -8.45 -10.21
N PRO A 100 -2.92 -7.36 -10.96
CA PRO A 100 -3.24 -6.03 -10.47
C PRO A 100 -4.74 -5.82 -10.33
N LEU A 101 -5.12 -4.80 -9.55
CA LEU A 101 -6.51 -4.42 -9.42
C LEU A 101 -7.04 -3.83 -10.74
N ASP A 102 -8.25 -4.22 -11.14
CA ASP A 102 -8.89 -3.73 -12.35
C ASP A 102 -9.08 -2.21 -12.33
N HIS A 103 -9.10 -1.59 -13.51
CA HIS A 103 -9.32 -0.14 -13.69
C HIS A 103 -8.34 0.77 -12.94
N THR A 104 -7.11 0.30 -12.70
CA THR A 104 -6.04 1.11 -12.10
C THR A 104 -4.92 1.37 -13.11
N ASP A 105 -4.35 2.56 -13.07
CA ASP A 105 -3.16 2.94 -13.84
C ASP A 105 -1.99 3.13 -12.88
N PHE A 106 -0.87 2.44 -13.14
CA PHE A 106 0.32 2.55 -12.32
C PHE A 106 1.59 2.13 -13.06
N SER A 107 2.73 2.51 -12.50
CA SER A 107 4.06 2.02 -12.89
C SER A 107 4.86 1.79 -11.62
N VAL A 108 5.35 0.57 -11.45
CA VAL A 108 6.12 0.17 -10.27
C VAL A 108 7.40 -0.54 -10.70
N THR A 109 8.49 -0.24 -10.01
CA THR A 109 9.75 -0.98 -10.08
C THR A 109 10.04 -1.52 -8.69
N LEU A 110 10.05 -2.84 -8.57
CA LEU A 110 10.32 -3.55 -7.33
C LEU A 110 11.72 -4.19 -7.42
N PRO A 111 12.70 -3.74 -6.62
CA PRO A 111 13.96 -4.44 -6.47
C PRO A 111 13.71 -5.81 -5.82
N THR A 112 14.17 -6.88 -6.48
CA THR A 112 14.14 -8.25 -5.94
C THR A 112 15.57 -8.81 -5.88
N PRO A 113 15.82 -9.92 -5.17
CA PRO A 113 17.11 -10.59 -5.19
C PRO A 113 17.59 -11.01 -6.59
N TYR A 114 16.68 -11.17 -7.55
CA TYR A 114 16.96 -11.57 -8.93
C TYR A 114 17.12 -10.38 -9.90
N GLY A 115 16.93 -9.15 -9.41
CA GLY A 115 16.92 -7.93 -10.22
C GLY A 115 15.59 -7.17 -10.13
N ALA A 116 15.46 -6.11 -10.91
CA ALA A 116 14.29 -5.24 -10.86
C ALA A 116 13.10 -5.83 -11.63
N LEU A 117 12.02 -6.18 -10.93
CA LEU A 117 10.72 -6.44 -11.52
C LEU A 117 10.05 -5.11 -11.86
N ARG A 118 9.63 -4.93 -13.11
CA ARG A 118 8.90 -3.72 -13.53
C ARG A 118 7.53 -4.11 -14.02
N VAL A 119 6.50 -3.48 -13.47
CA VAL A 119 5.11 -3.68 -13.88
C VAL A 119 4.49 -2.32 -14.17
N ARG A 120 3.83 -2.22 -15.32
CA ARG A 120 3.09 -1.03 -15.72
C ARG A 120 1.70 -1.45 -16.17
N GLN A 121 0.68 -0.86 -15.56
CA GLN A 121 -0.71 -1.02 -16.01
C GLN A 121 -1.22 0.32 -16.55
N LYS A 122 -1.83 0.29 -17.74
CA LYS A 122 -2.51 1.44 -18.32
C LYS A 122 -3.74 1.00 -19.09
N THR A 123 -4.90 1.55 -18.74
CA THR A 123 -6.16 1.31 -19.46
C THR A 123 -6.48 -0.19 -19.60
N GLY A 124 -6.26 -0.96 -18.53
CA GLY A 124 -6.50 -2.41 -18.48
C GLY A 124 -5.45 -3.28 -19.18
N ARG A 125 -4.39 -2.69 -19.76
CA ARG A 125 -3.25 -3.43 -20.32
C ARG A 125 -2.09 -3.44 -19.34
N THR A 126 -1.53 -4.63 -19.09
CA THR A 126 -0.41 -4.83 -18.17
C THR A 126 0.85 -5.24 -18.93
N GLU A 127 1.91 -4.46 -18.76
CA GLU A 127 3.25 -4.70 -19.30
C GLU A 127 4.18 -5.10 -18.15
N ILE A 128 4.91 -6.22 -18.32
CA ILE A 128 5.79 -6.77 -17.29
C ILE A 128 7.19 -6.96 -17.88
N ARG A 129 8.20 -6.45 -17.18
CA ARG A 129 9.61 -6.82 -17.40
C ARG A 129 10.07 -7.66 -16.23
N ASN A 130 10.15 -8.96 -16.48
CA ASN A 130 10.50 -9.97 -15.49
C ASN A 130 12.03 -10.12 -15.38
N PRO A 131 12.64 -10.08 -14.18
CA PRO A 131 14.05 -10.36 -14.03
C PRO A 131 14.37 -11.83 -14.34
N PHE A 132 15.56 -12.08 -14.89
CA PHE A 132 16.03 -13.44 -15.17
C PHE A 132 16.07 -14.29 -13.89
N GLY A 133 15.74 -15.59 -14.00
CA GLY A 133 15.74 -16.51 -12.87
C GLY A 133 14.47 -16.49 -12.01
N THR A 134 13.44 -15.76 -12.43
CA THR A 134 12.11 -15.75 -11.78
C THR A 134 11.02 -16.28 -12.71
N GLU A 135 9.96 -16.80 -12.11
CA GLU A 135 8.79 -17.37 -12.78
C GLU A 135 7.54 -16.55 -12.46
N LEU A 136 6.79 -16.16 -13.50
CA LEU A 136 5.50 -15.49 -13.35
C LEU A 136 4.38 -16.51 -13.39
N LEU A 137 3.54 -16.50 -12.36
CA LEU A 137 2.37 -17.35 -12.24
C LEU A 137 1.08 -16.51 -12.23
N PRO A 138 -0.04 -17.08 -12.70
CA PRO A 138 -1.33 -16.41 -12.72
C PRO A 138 -1.89 -16.11 -11.31
#